data_AF-A0A1M3L5V6-F1
#
_entry.id   AF-A0A1M3L5V6-F1
#
_cell.length_a   1.000
_cell.length_b   1.000
_cell.length_c   1.000
_cell.angle_alpha   90.00
_cell.angle_beta   90.00
_cell.angle_gamma   90.00
#
_symmetry.space_group_name_H-M   'P 1'
#
loop_
_entity.id
_entity.type
_entity.pdbx_description
1 polymer ?
#
loop_
_entity_poly.entity_id
_entity_poly.type
_entity_poly.pdbx_seq_one_letter_code
_entity_poly.pdbx_strand_id
1 'polypeptide(L)'
;MNRDAFRGLSVPGGQYPAIAVNNKEYSTEFKLYTLLHELVHVLQHDATTISASTSMDTANEAAVERIAGDVLLPATDLNKLLRVTTPGKLMDDTDHLRSISGTWDLPQRD
;
A
#
# COMPACT_ATOMS: atom_id res chain seq x y z
N MET A 1 19.64 15.15 -1.47
CA MET A 1 18.76 14.10 -0.91
C MET A 1 17.34 14.66 -0.84
N ASN A 2 16.44 14.16 -1.69
CA ASN A 2 15.04 14.57 -1.65
C ASN A 2 14.39 13.93 -0.40
N ARG A 3 14.20 14.73 0.65
CA ARG A 3 13.62 14.28 1.93
C ARG A 3 12.12 13.93 1.84
N ASP A 4 11.53 14.03 0.66
CA ASP A 4 10.13 13.65 0.39
C ASP A 4 10.02 12.23 -0.20
N ALA A 5 11.15 11.53 -0.36
CA ALA A 5 11.20 10.18 -0.93
C ALA A 5 11.17 9.04 0.10
N PHE A 6 11.31 9.33 1.40
CA PHE A 6 11.37 8.31 2.45
C PHE A 6 9.99 8.11 3.08
N ARG A 7 9.41 6.92 2.92
CA ARG A 7 8.04 6.62 3.38
C ARG A 7 8.03 5.72 4.60
N GLY A 8 8.90 4.72 4.64
CA GLY A 8 8.99 3.74 5.71
C GLY A 8 10.37 3.10 5.81
N LEU A 9 10.58 2.38 6.90
CA LEU A 9 11.75 1.54 7.15
C LEU A 9 11.39 0.36 8.05
N SER A 10 11.86 -0.81 7.67
CA SER A 10 11.80 -2.05 8.45
C SER A 10 13.17 -2.38 9.05
N VAL A 11 13.16 -2.86 10.30
CA VAL A 11 14.34 -3.33 11.03
C VAL A 11 14.05 -4.73 11.58
N PRO A 12 14.27 -5.80 10.79
CA PRO A 12 13.94 -7.18 11.18
C PRO A 12 14.90 -7.80 12.19
N GLY A 13 16.19 -7.40 12.19
CA GLY A 13 17.28 -8.15 12.83
C GLY A 13 17.56 -7.86 14.32
N GLY A 14 16.64 -7.20 15.04
CA GLY A 14 16.82 -6.84 16.45
C GLY A 14 16.15 -7.80 17.43
N GLN A 15 16.49 -7.71 18.73
CA GLN A 15 15.70 -8.35 19.81
C GLN A 15 14.23 -7.92 19.77
N TYR A 16 13.99 -6.72 19.26
CA TYR A 16 12.67 -6.15 19.00
C TYR A 16 12.64 -5.69 17.54
N PRO A 17 12.03 -6.45 16.61
CA PRO A 17 11.85 -5.97 15.25
C PRO A 17 10.97 -4.71 15.25
N ALA A 18 11.35 -3.74 14.43
CA ALA A 18 10.72 -2.42 14.43
C ALA A 18 10.36 -1.96 13.03
N ILE A 19 9.28 -1.19 12.93
CA ILE A 19 8.84 -0.52 11.71
C ILE A 19 8.70 0.96 12.02
N ALA A 20 9.30 1.81 11.19
CA ALA A 20 9.15 3.25 11.24
C ALA A 20 8.37 3.72 10.01
N VAL A 21 7.25 4.42 10.23
CA VAL A 21 6.45 5.02 9.15
C VAL A 21 6.61 6.54 9.23
N ASN A 22 6.84 7.17 8.08
CA ASN A 22 6.95 8.62 8.01
C ASN A 22 5.59 9.27 8.28
N ASN A 23 5.56 10.18 9.25
CA ASN A 23 4.34 10.88 9.66
C ASN A 23 4.13 12.25 8.97
N LYS A 24 4.93 12.59 7.95
CA LYS A 24 4.62 13.71 7.04
C LYS A 24 3.23 13.52 6.41
N GLU A 25 2.64 14.58 5.86
CA GLU A 25 1.26 14.75 5.31
C GLU A 25 0.79 13.68 4.31
N TYR A 26 0.80 12.42 4.72
CA TYR A 26 0.27 11.26 4.04
C TYR A 26 -1.11 10.96 4.62
N SER A 27 -2.02 10.53 3.76
CA SER A 27 -3.33 10.05 4.20
C SER A 27 -3.18 8.83 5.11
N THR A 28 -4.20 8.54 5.92
CA THR A 28 -4.18 7.39 6.84
C THR A 28 -3.95 6.08 6.11
N GLU A 29 -4.47 5.96 4.90
CA GLU A 29 -4.45 4.75 4.10
C GLU A 29 -3.10 4.56 3.43
N PHE A 30 -2.44 5.66 3.09
CA PHE A 30 -1.06 5.63 2.66
C PHE A 30 -0.12 5.18 3.79
N LYS A 31 -0.38 5.63 5.02
CA LYS A 31 0.38 5.17 6.20
C LYS A 31 0.10 3.70 6.49
N LEU A 32 -1.14 3.25 6.36
CA LEU A 32 -1.52 1.85 6.53
C LEU A 32 -0.86 0.96 5.46
N TYR A 33 -0.88 1.38 4.20
CA TYR A 33 -0.16 0.71 3.12
C TYR A 33 1.33 0.58 3.44
N THR A 34 1.97 1.68 3.83
CA THR A 34 3.39 1.70 4.18
C THR A 34 3.69 0.77 5.36
N LEU A 35 2.83 0.77 6.39
CA LEU A 35 2.97 -0.12 7.54
C LEU A 35 2.90 -1.59 7.13
N LEU A 36 1.94 -1.96 6.29
CA LEU A 36 1.78 -3.34 5.81
C LEU A 36 2.95 -3.76 4.92
N HIS A 37 3.41 -2.89 4.03
CA HIS A 37 4.58 -3.13 3.18
C HIS A 37 5.83 -3.43 4.04
N GLU A 38 6.15 -2.57 5.00
CA GLU A 38 7.30 -2.77 5.88
C GLU A 38 7.13 -3.98 6.82
N LEU A 39 5.90 -4.32 7.20
CA LEU A 39 5.62 -5.54 7.95
C LEU A 39 5.97 -6.80 7.16
N VAL A 40 5.68 -6.83 5.86
CA VAL A 40 6.03 -7.97 5.00
C VAL A 40 7.56 -8.10 4.92
N HIS A 41 8.30 -7.01 4.83
CA HIS A 41 9.77 -7.04 4.91
C HIS A 41 10.27 -7.63 6.23
N VAL A 42 9.69 -7.22 7.36
CA VAL A 42 10.01 -7.81 8.67
C VAL A 42 9.78 -9.31 8.69
N LEU A 43 8.65 -9.78 8.15
CA LEU A 43 8.30 -11.21 8.09
C LEU A 43 9.23 -12.01 7.17
N GLN A 44 9.75 -11.38 6.12
CA GLN A 44 10.73 -11.98 5.22
C GLN A 44 12.16 -11.92 5.78
N HIS A 45 12.35 -11.33 6.96
CA HIS A 45 13.66 -11.00 7.54
C HIS A 45 14.54 -10.13 6.61
N ASP A 46 13.91 -9.34 5.75
CA ASP A 46 14.60 -8.43 4.83
C ASP A 46 14.52 -6.99 5.36
N ALA A 47 15.64 -6.28 5.30
CA ALA A 47 15.73 -4.90 5.73
C ALA A 47 15.81 -4.03 4.47
N THR A 48 14.68 -3.47 4.07
CA THR A 48 14.61 -2.58 2.91
C THR A 48 14.14 -1.20 3.34
N THR A 49 14.41 -0.24 2.47
CA THR A 49 14.02 1.15 2.70
C THR A 49 13.30 1.63 1.46
N ILE A 50 12.05 2.07 1.59
CA ILE A 50 11.36 2.73 0.48
C ILE A 50 12.01 4.11 0.29
N SER A 51 13.04 4.15 -0.57
CA SER A 51 13.58 5.36 -1.16
C SER A 51 13.23 5.33 -2.65
N ALA A 52 12.58 6.37 -3.15
CA ALA A 52 12.08 6.47 -4.52
C ALA A 52 13.15 6.42 -5.64
N SER A 53 14.36 5.91 -5.39
CA SER A 53 15.44 5.89 -6.39
C SER A 53 16.52 4.83 -6.17
N THR A 54 16.34 3.82 -5.32
CA THR A 54 17.38 2.77 -5.15
C THR A 54 16.90 1.46 -5.72
N SER A 55 17.58 1.04 -6.78
CA SER A 55 17.50 -0.22 -7.51
C SER A 55 17.86 -1.44 -6.64
N MET A 56 17.18 -1.61 -5.51
CA MET A 56 17.18 -2.84 -4.72
C MET A 56 16.14 -3.80 -5.31
N ASP A 57 16.48 -5.08 -5.28
CA ASP A 57 15.81 -6.23 -5.93
C ASP A 57 14.33 -6.02 -6.30
N THR A 58 14.08 -5.60 -7.54
CA THR A 58 12.76 -5.23 -8.04
C THR A 58 11.75 -6.38 -7.96
N ALA A 59 12.24 -7.63 -7.96
CA ALA A 59 11.38 -8.80 -7.83
C ALA A 59 10.87 -8.97 -6.38
N ASN A 60 11.72 -8.72 -5.38
CA ASN A 60 11.31 -8.82 -3.99
C ASN A 60 10.32 -7.70 -3.63
N GLU A 61 10.65 -6.46 -4.02
CA GLU A 61 9.76 -5.31 -3.83
C GLU A 61 8.40 -5.54 -4.50
N ALA A 62 8.36 -6.07 -5.73
CA ALA A 62 7.10 -6.41 -6.40
C ALA A 62 6.28 -7.48 -5.66
N ALA A 63 6.94 -8.45 -5.02
CA ALA A 63 6.27 -9.46 -4.20
C ALA A 63 5.68 -8.83 -2.92
N VAL A 64 6.42 -7.93 -2.29
CA VAL A 64 5.99 -7.19 -1.10
C VAL A 64 4.81 -6.27 -1.43
N GLU A 65 4.89 -5.50 -2.51
CA GLU A 65 3.80 -4.66 -3.02
C GLU A 65 2.53 -5.48 -3.26
N ARG A 66 2.68 -6.66 -3.89
CA ARG A 66 1.57 -7.57 -4.14
C ARG A 66 0.93 -8.06 -2.84
N ILE A 67 1.73 -8.52 -1.87
CA ILE A 67 1.22 -9.04 -0.60
C ILE A 67 0.50 -7.92 0.17
N ALA A 68 1.10 -6.72 0.25
CA ALA A 68 0.48 -5.58 0.91
C ALA A 68 -0.87 -5.20 0.25
N GLY A 69 -0.91 -5.20 -1.08
CA GLY A 69 -2.14 -4.97 -1.85
C GLY A 69 -3.22 -6.04 -1.60
N ASP A 70 -2.84 -7.32 -1.63
CA ASP A 70 -3.76 -8.45 -1.39
C ASP A 70 -4.34 -8.42 0.04
N VAL A 71 -3.60 -7.91 1.02
CA VAL A 71 -4.08 -7.71 2.40
C VAL A 71 -5.06 -6.54 2.50
N LEU A 72 -4.75 -5.41 1.86
CA LEU A 72 -5.63 -4.23 1.88
C LEU A 72 -6.93 -4.43 1.11
N LEU A 73 -6.85 -5.13 -0.03
CA LEU A 73 -7.98 -5.35 -0.91
C LEU A 73 -8.02 -6.82 -1.36
N PRO A 74 -8.52 -7.72 -0.49
CA PRO A 74 -8.57 -9.13 -0.81
C PRO A 74 -9.32 -9.41 -2.10
N ALA A 75 -8.80 -10.31 -2.94
CA ALA A 75 -9.40 -10.65 -4.22
C ALA A 75 -10.88 -11.05 -4.11
N THR A 76 -11.30 -11.66 -2.99
CA THR A 76 -12.71 -12.00 -2.77
C THR A 76 -13.61 -10.76 -2.63
N ASP A 77 -13.12 -9.71 -1.99
CA ASP A 77 -13.86 -8.46 -1.80
C ASP A 77 -13.78 -7.59 -3.04
N LEU A 78 -12.63 -7.52 -3.69
CA LEU A 78 -12.49 -6.90 -5.02
C LEU A 78 -13.47 -7.53 -6.02
N ASN A 79 -13.54 -8.86 -6.08
CA ASN A 79 -14.45 -9.54 -6.99
C ASN A 79 -15.93 -9.29 -6.65
N LYS A 80 -16.30 -9.11 -5.37
CA LYS A 80 -17.66 -8.71 -5.00
C LYS A 80 -17.95 -7.30 -5.50
N LEU A 81 -17.03 -6.36 -5.29
CA LEU A 81 -17.16 -4.98 -5.76
C LEU A 81 -17.30 -4.92 -7.29
N LEU A 82 -16.46 -5.67 -8.02
CA LEU A 82 -16.49 -5.74 -9.48
C LEU A 82 -17.71 -6.49 -10.04
N ARG A 83 -18.38 -7.33 -9.24
CA ARG A 83 -19.61 -8.04 -9.65
C ARG A 83 -20.87 -7.23 -9.41
N VAL A 84 -20.84 -6.26 -8.48
CA VAL A 84 -21.91 -5.26 -8.34
C VAL A 84 -21.96 -4.34 -9.56
N THR A 85 -20.82 -4.13 -10.24
CA THR A 85 -20.70 -3.48 -11.55
C THR A 85 -20.98 -4.48 -12.69
N THR A 86 -22.25 -4.54 -13.13
CA THR A 86 -22.70 -5.45 -14.20
C THR A 86 -21.89 -5.27 -15.51
N PRO A 87 -21.46 -6.35 -16.20
CA PRO A 87 -20.74 -6.26 -17.47
C PRO A 87 -21.69 -5.81 -18.59
N GLY A 88 -21.48 -4.62 -19.14
CA GLY A 88 -22.28 -4.12 -20.26
C GLY A 88 -22.31 -2.60 -20.41
N LYS A 89 -21.82 -1.85 -19.41
CA LYS A 89 -21.57 -0.43 -19.53
C LYS A 89 -20.16 -0.18 -19.00
N LEU A 90 -19.20 -0.04 -19.91
CA LEU A 90 -18.04 0.82 -19.65
C LEU A 90 -18.61 2.25 -19.59
N MET A 91 -19.35 2.54 -18.51
CA MET A 91 -19.57 3.91 -18.09
C MET A 91 -18.21 4.41 -17.63
N ASP A 92 -17.95 5.67 -17.95
CA ASP A 92 -16.78 6.43 -17.53
C ASP A 92 -16.82 6.53 -15.99
N ASP A 93 -16.45 5.44 -15.32
CA ASP A 93 -16.82 5.11 -13.94
C ASP A 93 -15.83 5.68 -12.92
N THR A 94 -15.39 6.92 -13.15
CA THR A 94 -14.61 7.66 -12.15
C THR A 94 -15.40 7.83 -10.85
N ASP A 95 -16.73 7.92 -10.91
CA ASP A 95 -17.60 8.00 -9.75
C ASP A 95 -17.76 6.67 -9.00
N HIS A 96 -17.75 5.52 -9.69
CA HIS A 96 -17.78 4.22 -9.02
C HIS A 96 -16.43 3.83 -8.43
N LEU A 97 -15.32 4.16 -9.09
CA LEU A 97 -13.99 4.06 -8.49
C LEU A 97 -13.88 4.94 -7.23
N ARG A 98 -14.47 6.15 -7.25
CA ARG A 98 -14.62 7.00 -6.05
C ARG A 98 -15.52 6.38 -4.99
N SER A 99 -16.59 5.67 -5.35
CA SER A 99 -17.43 4.99 -4.36
C SER A 99 -16.70 3.82 -3.68
N ILE A 100 -15.85 3.10 -4.43
CA ILE A 100 -14.98 2.05 -3.90
C ILE A 100 -13.93 2.67 -2.95
N SER A 101 -13.37 3.82 -3.32
CA SER A 101 -12.46 4.58 -2.44
C SER A 101 -13.18 5.19 -1.23
N GLY A 102 -14.44 5.60 -1.36
CA GLY A 102 -15.25 6.18 -0.29
C GLY A 102 -15.80 5.14 0.70
N THR A 103 -15.81 3.85 0.33
CA THR A 103 -16.10 2.76 1.27
C THR A 103 -14.94 2.55 2.26
N TRP A 104 -13.76 3.08 1.92
CA TRP A 104 -12.55 3.17 2.72
C TRP A 104 -12.18 4.63 2.93
N ASP A 105 -13.04 5.42 3.58
CA ASP A 105 -12.93 6.84 3.95
C ASP A 105 -11.60 7.55 3.59
N LEU A 106 -11.28 7.69 2.29
CA LEU A 106 -10.08 8.38 1.82
C LEU A 106 -10.36 9.88 1.84
N PRO A 107 -9.53 10.70 2.52
CA PRO A 107 -9.74 12.14 2.57
C PRO A 107 -9.70 12.72 1.15
N GLN A 108 -10.83 13.26 0.69
CA GLN A 108 -10.87 14.09 -0.51
C GLN A 108 -10.17 15.41 -0.19
N ARG A 109 -9.12 15.75 -0.94
CA ARG A 109 -8.45 17.05 -0.86
C ARG A 109 -9.31 18.11 -1.55
N ASP A 110 -9.58 19.20 -0.83
CA ASP A 110 -10.05 20.49 -1.36
C ASP A 110 -9.02 21.14 -2.30
#